data_AF-A0A966D465-F1
#
_entry.id   AF-A0A966D465-F1
#
_cell.length_a   1.000
_cell.length_b   1.000
_cell.length_c   1.000
_cell.angle_alpha   90.00
_cell.angle_beta   90.00
_cell.angle_gamma   90.00
#
_symmetry.space_group_name_H-M   'P 1'
#
loop_
_entity.id
_entity.type
_entity.pdbx_description
1 polymer ?
#
loop_
_entity_poly.entity_id
_entity_poly.type
_entity_poly.pdbx_seq_one_letter_code
_entity_poly.pdbx_strand_id
1 'polypeptide(L)'
;MGLSALPKRKYVYAAAVVLLAAGALVFALYSNGEGIRGLFSKFLYAVKHSGPFGPLIFLAIFVGACIFLLPTFYLTIGAGFLFGLWQGFLVATLSVISGASAGFLFARYRVRRRILEIWGRNSAFIALDEAVSE
;
A
#
# COMPACT_ATOMS: atom_id res chain seq x y z
N MET A 1 -28.78 -0.09 -26.16
CA MET A 1 -29.03 -0.46 -24.75
C MET A 1 -28.59 -1.90 -24.59
N GLY A 2 -27.56 -2.17 -23.77
CA GLY A 2 -26.99 -3.53 -23.63
C GLY A 2 -25.49 -3.52 -23.41
N LEU A 3 -25.09 -3.12 -22.20
CA LEU A 3 -23.73 -3.11 -21.68
C LEU A 3 -23.10 -4.52 -21.73
N SER A 4 -21.91 -4.69 -22.31
CA SER A 4 -20.95 -5.74 -21.91
C SER A 4 -19.58 -5.55 -22.57
N ALA A 5 -18.95 -4.40 -22.34
CA ALA A 5 -17.49 -4.33 -22.50
C ALA A 5 -16.86 -5.09 -21.33
N LEU A 6 -16.80 -6.42 -21.44
CA LEU A 6 -16.22 -7.28 -20.43
C LEU A 6 -14.79 -6.78 -20.11
N PRO A 7 -14.45 -6.54 -18.84
CA PRO A 7 -13.10 -6.14 -18.46
C PRO A 7 -12.11 -7.18 -19.00
N LYS A 8 -11.11 -6.75 -19.80
CA LYS A 8 -10.10 -7.65 -20.39
C LYS A 8 -9.58 -8.59 -19.31
N ARG A 9 -9.79 -9.90 -19.47
CA ARG A 9 -9.51 -11.01 -18.52
C ARG A 9 -8.36 -10.74 -17.55
N LYS A 10 -7.23 -10.22 -18.04
CA LYS A 10 -6.03 -9.82 -17.25
C LYS A 10 -6.27 -8.83 -16.09
N TYR A 11 -7.25 -7.93 -16.16
CA TYR A 11 -7.58 -7.00 -15.06
C TYR A 11 -8.47 -7.63 -14.02
N VAL A 12 -9.40 -8.46 -14.47
CA VAL A 12 -10.18 -9.29 -13.57
C VAL A 12 -9.23 -10.20 -12.80
N TYR A 13 -8.21 -10.75 -13.45
CA TYR A 13 -7.16 -11.51 -12.76
C TYR A 13 -6.29 -10.65 -11.84
N ALA A 14 -5.89 -9.43 -12.21
CA ALA A 14 -5.11 -8.56 -11.32
C ALA A 14 -5.92 -8.12 -10.09
N ALA A 15 -7.17 -7.68 -10.28
CA ALA A 15 -8.08 -7.35 -9.19
C ALA A 15 -8.42 -8.58 -8.35
N ALA A 16 -8.64 -9.74 -8.98
CA ALA A 16 -8.83 -11.00 -8.27
C ALA A 16 -7.57 -11.42 -7.50
N VAL A 17 -6.36 -11.21 -8.03
CA VAL A 17 -5.10 -11.48 -7.31
C VAL A 17 -4.93 -10.53 -6.13
N VAL A 18 -5.28 -9.24 -6.27
CA VAL A 18 -5.26 -8.30 -5.14
C VAL A 18 -6.30 -8.68 -4.09
N LEU A 19 -7.51 -9.05 -4.50
CA LEU A 19 -8.57 -9.53 -3.60
C LEU A 19 -8.24 -10.88 -2.97
N LEU A 20 -7.56 -11.78 -3.69
CA LEU A 20 -7.07 -13.05 -3.18
C LEU A 20 -5.86 -12.86 -2.28
N ALA A 21 -4.98 -11.91 -2.54
CA ALA A 21 -3.86 -11.57 -1.66
C ALA A 21 -4.37 -10.91 -0.38
N ALA A 22 -5.33 -10.00 -0.49
CA ALA A 22 -6.03 -9.41 0.65
C ALA A 22 -6.82 -10.47 1.42
N GLY A 23 -7.52 -11.36 0.72
CA GLY A 23 -8.27 -12.47 1.29
C GLY A 23 -7.37 -13.53 1.94
N ALA A 24 -6.22 -13.84 1.35
CA ALA A 24 -5.21 -14.73 1.89
C ALA A 24 -4.47 -14.11 3.08
N LEU A 25 -4.23 -12.79 3.04
CA LEU A 25 -3.71 -12.05 4.18
C LEU A 25 -4.71 -12.08 5.33
N VAL A 26 -5.99 -11.79 5.08
CA VAL A 26 -7.07 -11.90 6.07
C VAL A 26 -7.18 -13.35 6.57
N PHE A 27 -7.16 -14.34 5.69
CA PHE A 27 -7.24 -15.75 6.05
C PHE A 27 -6.05 -16.19 6.89
N ALA A 28 -4.82 -15.80 6.54
CA ALA A 28 -3.61 -16.08 7.32
C ALA A 28 -3.63 -15.40 8.69
N LEU A 29 -4.26 -14.22 8.79
CA LEU A 29 -4.48 -13.52 10.05
C LEU A 29 -5.57 -14.17 10.92
N TYR A 30 -6.49 -14.94 10.33
CA TYR A 30 -7.54 -15.67 11.05
C TYR A 30 -7.17 -17.13 11.34
N SER A 31 -6.36 -17.79 10.50
CA SER A 31 -6.08 -19.23 10.58
C SER A 31 -5.01 -19.62 11.59
N ASN A 32 -4.08 -18.72 11.92
CA ASN A 32 -2.97 -19.01 12.83
C ASN A 32 -3.32 -18.87 14.33
N GLY A 33 -4.54 -18.46 14.69
CA GLY A 33 -4.94 -18.17 16.08
C GLY A 33 -4.28 -16.93 16.70
N GLU A 34 -3.10 -16.55 16.21
CA GLU A 34 -2.48 -15.25 16.41
C GLU A 34 -3.10 -14.22 15.45
N GLY A 35 -4.17 -13.55 15.89
CA GLY A 35 -4.80 -12.49 15.10
C GLY A 35 -3.84 -11.34 14.72
N ILE A 36 -4.36 -10.29 14.07
CA ILE A 36 -3.62 -9.05 13.73
C ILE A 36 -2.77 -8.51 14.90
N ARG A 37 -3.24 -8.69 16.14
CA ARG A 37 -2.52 -8.33 17.36
C ARG A 37 -1.17 -9.04 17.51
N GLY A 38 -1.10 -10.35 17.23
CA GLY A 38 0.13 -11.13 17.37
C GLY A 38 1.19 -10.74 16.35
N LEU A 39 0.80 -10.56 15.09
CA LEU A 39 1.67 -10.06 14.04
C LEU A 39 2.19 -8.64 14.37
N PHE A 40 1.30 -7.77 14.85
CA PHE A 40 1.67 -6.42 15.26
C PHE A 40 2.65 -6.43 16.44
N SER A 41 2.43 -7.26 17.47
CA SER A 41 3.35 -7.40 18.59
C SER A 41 4.73 -7.92 18.15
N LYS A 42 4.80 -8.91 17.25
CA LYS A 42 6.06 -9.40 16.68
C LYS A 42 6.79 -8.33 15.89
N PHE A 43 6.07 -7.54 15.09
CA PHE A 43 6.61 -6.39 14.38
C PHE A 43 7.19 -5.35 15.36
N LEU A 44 6.41 -4.93 16.36
CA LEU A 44 6.88 -3.96 17.35
C LEU A 44 8.12 -4.49 18.09
N TYR A 45 8.12 -5.77 18.46
CA TYR A 45 9.25 -6.42 19.10
C TYR A 45 10.51 -6.38 18.22
N ALA A 46 10.39 -6.72 16.94
CA ALA A 46 11.49 -6.72 15.99
C ALA A 46 12.08 -5.30 15.79
N VAL A 47 11.22 -4.29 15.62
CA VAL A 47 11.68 -2.90 15.44
C VAL A 47 12.33 -2.39 16.73
N LYS A 48 11.77 -2.71 17.91
CA LYS A 48 12.34 -2.30 19.19
C LYS A 48 13.72 -2.94 19.45
N HIS A 49 13.91 -4.21 19.05
CA HIS A 49 15.19 -4.91 19.19
C HIS A 49 16.25 -4.46 18.18
N SER A 50 15.85 -3.68 17.17
CA SER A 50 16.77 -3.12 16.18
C SER A 50 17.62 -1.95 16.71
N GLY A 51 17.40 -1.53 17.97
CA GLY A 51 18.21 -0.52 18.64
C GLY A 51 18.15 0.85 17.93
N PRO A 52 19.28 1.56 17.78
CA PRO A 52 19.33 2.89 17.17
C PRO A 52 18.81 2.96 15.72
N PHE A 53 18.81 1.82 14.99
CA PHE A 53 18.31 1.75 13.61
C PHE A 53 16.79 1.56 13.52
N GLY A 54 16.08 1.46 14.65
CA GLY A 54 14.63 1.27 14.70
C GLY A 54 13.84 2.26 13.83
N PRO A 55 14.09 3.58 13.89
CA PRO A 55 13.38 4.56 13.06
C PRO A 55 13.61 4.35 11.55
N LEU A 56 14.81 3.96 11.13
CA LEU A 56 15.15 3.75 9.73
C LEU A 56 14.46 2.50 9.17
N ILE A 57 14.46 1.41 9.94
CA ILE A 57 13.74 0.18 9.59
C ILE A 57 12.24 0.43 9.53
N PHE A 58 11.71 1.16 10.52
CA PHE A 58 10.31 1.55 10.53
C PHE A 58 9.93 2.35 9.27
N LEU A 59 10.74 3.34 8.88
CA LEU A 59 10.54 4.12 7.66
C LEU A 59 10.53 3.24 6.42
N ALA A 60 11.49 2.33 6.27
CA ALA A 60 11.55 1.43 5.11
C ALA A 60 10.30 0.54 5.00
N ILE A 61 9.84 -0.01 6.13
CA ILE A 61 8.62 -0.82 6.19
C ILE A 61 7.39 0.02 5.86
N PHE A 62 7.31 1.25 6.39
CA PHE A 62 6.21 2.18 6.13
C PHE A 62 6.12 2.55 4.65
N VAL A 63 7.25 2.88 4.02
CA VAL A 63 7.33 3.19 2.58
C VAL A 63 6.86 2.00 1.75
N GLY A 64 7.32 0.79 2.09
CA GLY A 64 6.84 -0.44 1.45
C GLY A 64 5.33 -0.61 1.60
N ALA A 65 4.80 -0.42 2.80
CA ALA A 65 3.37 -0.49 3.06
C ALA A 65 2.57 0.52 2.21
N CYS A 66 3.05 1.75 2.05
CA CYS A 66 2.43 2.74 1.16
C CYS A 66 2.45 2.30 -0.30
N ILE A 67 3.57 1.77 -0.80
CA ILE A 67 3.69 1.30 -2.20
C ILE A 67 2.74 0.13 -2.48
N PHE A 68 2.56 -0.77 -1.50
CA PHE A 68 1.66 -1.91 -1.59
C PHE A 68 0.20 -1.60 -1.21
N LEU A 69 -0.14 -0.33 -0.94
CA LEU A 69 -1.47 0.10 -0.49
C LEU A 69 -1.97 -0.67 0.75
N LEU A 70 -1.05 -1.05 1.64
CA LEU A 70 -1.39 -1.69 2.90
C LEU A 70 -1.96 -0.67 3.90
N PRO A 71 -2.86 -1.10 4.80
CA PRO A 71 -3.46 -0.22 5.81
C PRO A 71 -2.39 0.35 6.75
N THR A 72 -2.05 1.62 6.55
CA THR A 72 -0.88 2.24 7.19
C THR A 72 -1.16 2.80 8.58
N PHE A 73 -2.43 2.88 8.99
CA PHE A 73 -2.81 3.41 10.31
C PHE A 73 -2.21 2.60 11.46
N TYR A 74 -2.06 1.27 11.30
CA TYR A 74 -1.40 0.42 12.30
C TYR A 74 0.06 0.83 12.51
N LEU A 75 0.76 1.17 11.43
CA LEU A 75 2.14 1.64 11.50
C LEU A 75 2.19 2.99 12.21
N THR A 76 1.33 3.94 11.88
CA THR A 76 1.27 5.26 12.55
C THR A 76 1.04 5.11 14.06
N ILE A 77 0.13 4.22 14.49
CA ILE A 77 -0.07 3.90 15.90
C ILE A 77 1.19 3.25 16.49
N GLY A 78 1.80 2.31 15.76
CA GLY A 78 3.03 1.63 16.16
C GLY A 78 4.22 2.57 16.38
N ALA A 79 4.34 3.63 15.58
CA ALA A 79 5.37 4.65 15.77
C ALA A 79 5.27 5.33 17.14
N GLY A 80 4.05 5.66 17.56
CA GLY A 80 3.78 6.22 18.89
C GLY A 80 4.13 5.25 20.02
N PHE A 81 3.84 3.96 19.86
CA PHE A 81 4.21 2.93 20.84
C PHE A 81 5.73 2.65 20.90
N LEU A 82 6.43 2.74 19.77
CA LEU A 82 7.87 2.41 19.69
C LEU A 82 8.76 3.56 20.16
N PHE A 83 8.45 4.78 19.72
CA PHE A 83 9.33 5.94 19.88
C PHE A 83 8.74 6.99 20.83
N GLY A 84 7.52 6.80 21.33
CA GLY A 84 6.80 7.79 22.14
C GLY A 84 6.10 8.83 21.27
N LEU A 85 5.39 9.77 21.91
CA LEU A 85 4.50 10.70 21.21
C LEU A 85 5.24 11.61 20.23
N TRP A 86 6.24 12.36 20.71
CA TRP A 86 6.92 13.38 19.89
C TRP A 86 7.84 12.77 18.83
N GLN A 87 8.71 11.83 19.22
CA GLN A 87 9.61 11.18 18.27
C GLN A 87 8.84 10.27 17.31
N GLY A 88 7.83 9.55 17.81
CA GLY A 88 6.95 8.74 16.98
C GLY A 88 6.16 9.56 15.98
N PHE A 89 5.66 10.74 16.38
CA PHE A 89 5.00 11.68 15.47
C PHE A 89 5.92 12.13 14.34
N LEU A 90 7.16 12.53 14.66
CA LEU A 90 8.14 12.95 13.65
C LEU A 90 8.49 11.80 12.69
N VAL A 91 8.80 10.62 13.23
CA VAL A 91 9.15 9.43 12.44
C VAL A 91 7.97 9.02 11.55
N ALA A 92 6.75 8.98 12.09
CA ALA A 92 5.55 8.64 11.33
C ALA A 92 5.29 9.65 10.21
N THR A 93 5.40 10.94 10.50
CA THR A 93 5.16 12.01 9.51
C THR A 93 6.15 11.93 8.36
N LEU A 94 7.45 11.80 8.66
CA LEU A 94 8.48 11.63 7.64
C LEU A 94 8.24 10.37 6.82
N SER A 95 7.90 9.27 7.48
CA SER A 95 7.60 8.00 6.83
C SER A 95 6.40 8.09 5.88
N VAL A 96 5.31 8.78 6.30
CA VAL A 96 4.12 9.02 5.46
C VAL A 96 4.48 9.85 4.24
N ILE A 97 5.20 10.96 4.42
CA ILE A 97 5.56 11.85 3.30
C ILE A 97 6.44 11.11 2.31
N SER A 98 7.47 10.40 2.78
CA SER A 98 8.34 9.61 1.93
C SER A 98 7.60 8.46 1.25
N GLY A 99 6.73 7.76 1.97
CA GLY A 99 5.95 6.64 1.47
C GLY A 99 4.92 7.05 0.42
N ALA A 100 4.18 8.14 0.66
CA ALA A 100 3.23 8.71 -0.29
C ALA A 100 3.94 9.20 -1.56
N SER A 101 5.08 9.88 -1.41
CA SER A 101 5.89 10.35 -2.54
C SER A 101 6.42 9.18 -3.37
N ALA A 102 6.97 8.15 -2.73
CA ALA A 102 7.47 6.96 -3.39
C ALA A 102 6.35 6.17 -4.08
N GLY A 103 5.20 6.00 -3.41
CA GLY A 103 4.02 5.35 -3.97
C GLY A 103 3.47 6.11 -5.19
N PHE A 104 3.41 7.45 -5.12
CA PHE A 104 3.00 8.29 -6.24
C PHE A 104 3.95 8.15 -7.44
N LEU A 105 5.27 8.21 -7.23
CA LEU A 105 6.25 8.04 -8.30
C LEU A 105 6.19 6.63 -8.90
N PHE A 106 6.05 5.61 -8.05
CA PHE A 106 5.89 4.23 -8.48
C PHE A 106 4.64 4.08 -9.37
N ALA A 107 3.51 4.63 -8.93
CA ALA A 107 2.28 4.63 -9.71
C ALA A 107 2.46 5.39 -11.04
N ARG A 108 3.09 6.57 -11.00
CA ARG A 108 3.28 7.44 -12.18
C ARG A 108 4.17 6.80 -13.24
N TYR A 109 5.27 6.14 -12.86
CA TYR A 109 6.23 5.64 -13.84
C TYR A 109 6.06 4.17 -14.19
N ARG A 110 5.74 3.31 -13.21
CA ARG A 110 5.61 1.85 -13.43
C ARG A 110 4.17 1.45 -13.73
N VAL A 111 3.21 2.01 -13.00
CA VAL A 111 1.80 1.62 -13.16
C VAL A 111 1.13 2.33 -14.33
N ARG A 112 1.39 3.64 -14.56
CA ARG A 112 0.76 4.42 -15.65
C ARG A 112 0.97 3.80 -17.03
N ARG A 113 2.21 3.41 -17.38
CA ARG A 113 2.51 2.78 -18.67
C ARG A 113 1.70 1.50 -18.88
N ARG A 114 1.62 0.66 -17.84
CA ARG A 114 0.82 -0.56 -17.87
C ARG A 114 -0.66 -0.22 -18.03
N ILE A 115 -1.21 0.71 -17.25
CA ILE A 115 -2.61 1.15 -17.37
C ILE A 115 -2.92 1.65 -18.78
N LEU A 116 -2.04 2.41 -19.41
CA LEU A 116 -2.21 2.91 -20.78
C LEU A 116 -2.23 1.78 -21.83
N GLU A 117 -1.33 0.80 -21.75
CA GLU A 117 -1.38 -0.40 -22.61
C GLU A 117 -2.69 -1.19 -22.40
N ILE A 118 -3.18 -1.13 -21.16
CA ILE A 118 -4.49 -1.57 -20.73
C ILE A 118 -5.64 -0.90 -21.49
N TRP A 119 -5.86 0.34 -21.06
CA TRP A 119 -7.07 1.13 -21.18
C TRP A 119 -6.99 2.16 -22.29
N GLY A 120 -5.84 2.35 -22.94
CA GLY A 120 -5.63 3.30 -24.02
C GLY A 120 -6.41 3.01 -25.31
N ARG A 121 -7.26 1.97 -25.34
CA ARG A 121 -8.24 1.73 -26.41
C ARG A 121 -9.67 2.13 -26.02
N ASN A 122 -9.90 2.60 -24.80
CA ASN A 122 -11.20 3.05 -24.33
C ASN A 122 -11.33 4.57 -24.57
N SER A 123 -12.24 4.97 -25.45
CA SER A 123 -12.48 6.38 -25.79
C SER A 123 -12.83 7.23 -24.57
N ALA A 124 -13.48 6.65 -23.55
CA ALA A 124 -13.76 7.34 -22.30
C ALA A 124 -12.50 7.64 -21.48
N PHE A 125 -11.49 6.76 -21.54
CA PHE A 125 -10.21 6.99 -20.84
C PHE A 125 -9.37 8.03 -21.56
N ILE A 126 -9.39 8.03 -22.91
CA ILE A 126 -8.68 9.02 -23.73
C ILE A 126 -9.29 10.41 -23.53
N ALA A 127 -10.62 10.54 -23.62
CA ALA A 127 -11.30 11.81 -23.39
C ALA A 127 -11.03 12.39 -21.99
N LEU A 128 -10.93 11.52 -20.98
CA LEU A 128 -10.57 11.93 -19.61
C LEU A 128 -9.10 12.36 -19.49
N ASP A 129 -8.16 11.63 -20.11
CA ASP A 129 -6.72 11.99 -20.08
C ASP A 129 -6.46 13.30 -20.84
N GLU A 130 -7.22 13.56 -21.91
CA GLU A 130 -7.17 14.81 -22.68
C GLU A 130 -7.75 15.99 -21.87
N ALA A 131 -8.93 15.85 -21.27
CA ALA A 131 -9.53 16.89 -20.43
C ALA A 131 -8.76 17.21 -19.14
N VAL A 132 -7.92 16.29 -18.65
CA VAL A 132 -7.03 16.53 -17.49
C VAL A 132 -5.69 17.14 -17.92
N SER A 133 -5.34 17.02 -19.21
CA SER A 133 -4.09 17.57 -19.77
C SER A 133 -4.26 18.99 -20.34
N GLU A 134 -5.50 19.47 -20.45
CA GLU A 134 -5.89 20.84 -20.81
C GLU A 134 -6.03 21.73 -19.56
#